data_AF-A0A8H6LYR5-F1
#
_entry.id   AF-A0A8H6LYR5-F1
#
_cell.length_a   1.000
_cell.length_b   1.000
_cell.length_c   1.000
_cell.angle_alpha   90.00
_cell.angle_beta   90.00
_cell.angle_gamma   90.00
#
_symmetry.space_group_name_H-M   'P 1'
#
loop_
_entity.id
_entity.type
_entity.pdbx_description
1 polymer ?
#
loop_
_entity_poly.entity_id
_entity_poly.type
_entity_poly.pdbx_seq_one_letter_code
_entity_poly.pdbx_strand_id
1 'polypeptide(L)' 'MVVRDVRTRWNSTHAMIVRALLLRKAIDEWVIRTPEYRHVLLSKEDWKELECLDVIFEVRVLTLS' A
#
# COMPACT_ATOMS: atom_id res chain seq x y z
N MET A 1 -9.06 -11.02 -22.73
CA MET A 1 -7.74 -11.15 -22.09
C MET A 1 -7.95 -11.64 -20.66
N VAL A 2 -7.58 -12.88 -20.33
CA VAL A 2 -7.76 -13.42 -18.98
C VAL A 2 -6.53 -13.04 -18.16
N VAL A 3 -6.69 -12.13 -17.20
CA VAL A 3 -5.63 -11.83 -16.23
C VAL A 3 -5.47 -13.06 -15.35
N ARG A 4 -4.41 -13.85 -15.58
CA ARG A 4 -4.07 -14.97 -14.71
C ARG A 4 -3.67 -14.42 -13.36
N ASP A 5 -4.25 -14.97 -12.30
CA ASP A 5 -3.94 -14.55 -10.94
C ASP A 5 -2.52 -15.00 -10.59
N VAL A 6 -1.57 -14.06 -10.64
CA VAL A 6 -0.17 -14.35 -10.33
C VAL A 6 0.00 -14.17 -8.82
N ARG A 7 -0.01 -15.28 -8.08
CA ARG A 7 0.14 -15.33 -6.60
C ARG A 7 1.20 -14.37 -6.06
N THR A 8 2.34 -14.22 -6.74
CA THR A 8 3.44 -13.37 -6.29
C THR A 8 3.18 -11.86 -6.44
N ARG A 9 2.38 -11.43 -7.42
CA ARG A 9 2.14 -10.00 -7.70
C ARG A 9 1.29 -9.33 -6.62
N TRP A 10 0.22 -9.99 -6.19
CA TRP A 10 -0.65 -9.45 -5.14
C TRP A 10 0.00 -9.55 -3.76
N ASN A 11 0.80 -10.59 -3.50
CA ASN A 11 1.54 -10.73 -2.25
C ASN A 11 2.61 -9.64 -2.08
N SER A 12 3.33 -9.27 -3.15
CA SER A 12 4.30 -8.17 -3.09
C SER A 12 3.63 -6.82 -2.86
N THR A 13 2.48 -6.58 -3.51
CA THR A 13 1.71 -5.35 -3.33
C THR A 13 1.18 -5.24 -1.91
N HIS A 14 0.57 -6.30 -1.38
CA HIS A 14 0.10 -6.35 0.00
C HIS A 14 1.23 -6.11 0.99
N ALA A 15 2.37 -6.80 0.85
CA ALA A 15 3.53 -6.59 1.72
C ALA A 15 4.07 -5.15 1.65
N MET A 16 4.00 -4.50 0.49
CA MET A 16 4.38 -3.09 0.34
C MET A 16 3.39 -2.16 1.04
N ILE A 17 2.08 -2.40 0.91
CA ILE A 17 1.01 -1.64 1.56
C ILE A 17 1.14 -1.74 3.08
N VAL A 18 1.24 -2.96 3.64
CA VAL A 18 1.44 -3.19 5.07
C VAL A 18 2.65 -2.41 5.60
N ARG A 19 3.78 -2.46 4.89
CA ARG A 19 5.00 -1.72 5.27
C ARG A 19 4.81 -0.21 5.18
N ALA A 20 4.14 0.28 4.14
CA ALA A 20 3.87 1.71 3.95
C ALA A 20 2.97 2.25 5.07
N LEU A 21 1.91 1.51 5.43
CA LEU A 21 1.01 1.86 6.53
C LEU A 21 1.75 1.91 7.88
N LEU A 22 2.63 0.94 8.16
CA LEU A 22 3.46 0.94 9.36
C LEU A 22 4.41 2.15 9.42
N LEU A 23 4.95 2.57 8.27
CA LEU A 23 5.93 3.65 8.15
C LEU A 23 5.30 5.02 7.86
N ARG A 24 3.96 5.14 7.82
CA ARG A 24 3.21 6.34 7.40
C ARG A 24 3.78 7.63 7.96
N LYS A 25 3.95 7.71 9.29
CA LYS A 25 4.47 8.91 9.97
C LYS A 25 5.88 9.29 9.50
N ALA A 26 6.75 8.30 9.34
CA ALA A 26 8.13 8.52 8.90
C ALA A 26 8.19 8.93 7.43
N ILE A 27 7.34 8.33 6.58
CA ILE A 27 7.20 8.68 5.16
C ILE A 27 6.71 10.13 5.03
N ASP A 28 5.63 10.49 5.72
CA ASP A 28 5.06 11.84 5.67
C ASP A 28 6.08 12.89 6.15
N GLU A 29 6.75 12.64 7.29
CA GLU A 29 7.78 13.56 7.83
C GLU A 29 8.96 13.73 6.87
N TRP A 30 9.42 12.63 6.26
CA TRP A 30 10.55 12.67 5.33
C TRP A 30 10.21 13.41 4.03
N VAL A 31 9.03 13.18 3.46
CA VAL A 31 8.57 13.86 2.24
C VAL A 31 8.34 15.35 2.49
N ILE A 32 7.79 15.73 3.64
CA ILE A 32 7.62 17.15 4.02
C ILE A 32 8.98 17.88 4.09
N ARG A 33 10.01 17.19 4.60
CA ARG A 33 11.39 17.70 4.72
C ARG A 33 12.19 17.68 3.42
N THR A 34 11.72 16.98 2.39
CA THR A 34 12.44 16.80 1.13
C THR A 34 11.62 17.40 -0.03
N PRO A 35 11.77 18.70 -0.34
CA PRO A 35 10.89 19.44 -1.26
C PRO A 35 10.73 18.79 -2.64
N GLU A 36 11.77 18.13 -3.14
CA GLU A 36 11.81 17.43 -4.42
C GLU A 36 10.73 16.34 -4.54
N TYR A 37 10.34 15.72 -3.43
CA TYR A 37 9.38 14.62 -3.39
C TYR A 37 7.97 15.03 -2.93
N ARG A 38 7.70 16.33 -2.73
CA ARG A 38 6.34 16.78 -2.31
C ARG A 38 5.22 16.35 -3.25
N HIS A 39 5.53 16.16 -4.53
CA HIS A 39 4.57 15.70 -5.54
C HIS A 39 4.11 14.24 -5.33
N VAL A 40 4.84 13.45 -4.53
CA VAL A 40 4.45 12.09 -4.14
C VAL A 40 3.95 12.00 -2.69
N LEU A 41 3.72 13.14 -2.03
CA LEU A 41 3.12 13.14 -0.71
C LEU A 41 1.69 12.60 -0.81
N LEU A 42 1.41 11.55 -0.05
CA LEU A 42 0.08 10.98 0.01
C LEU A 42 -0.85 11.85 0.87
N SER A 43 -2.05 12.11 0.34
CA SER A 43 -3.12 12.76 1.09
C SER A 43 -3.70 11.82 2.15
N LYS A 44 -4.55 12.35 3.02
CA LYS A 44 -5.24 11.52 4.02
C LYS A 44 -6.16 10.51 3.35
N GLU A 45 -6.75 10.90 2.23
CA GLU A 45 -7.63 10.09 1.41
C GLU A 45 -6.85 8.95 0.74
N ASP A 46 -5.65 9.21 0.21
CA ASP A 46 -4.78 8.18 -0.39
C ASP A 46 -4.39 7.13 0.67
N TRP A 47 -4.00 7.59 1.87
CA TRP A 47 -3.69 6.68 2.98
C TRP A 47 -4.90 5.81 3.37
N LYS A 48 -6.10 6.38 3.37
CA LYS A 48 -7.33 5.65 3.66
C LYS A 48 -7.65 4.63 2.58
N GLU A 49 -7.37 4.93 1.32
CA GLU A 49 -7.51 3.97 0.22
C GLU A 49 -6.55 2.79 0.40
N LEU A 50 -5.29 3.04 0.82
CA LEU A 50 -4.33 1.99 1.15
C LEU A 50 -4.81 1.10 2.31
N GLU A 51 -5.40 1.68 3.36
CA GLU A 51 -6.01 0.92 4.46
C GLU A 51 -7.16 0.02 3.97
N CYS A 52 -8.01 0.52 3.06
CA CYS A 52 -9.06 -0.30 2.45
C CYS A 52 -8.49 -1.44 1.59
N LEU A 53 -7.44 -1.18 0.81
CA LEU A 53 -6.79 -2.19 -0.02
C LEU A 53 -6.13 -3.29 0.81
N ASP A 54 -5.53 -2.94 1.95
CA ASP A 54 -4.93 -3.90 2.89
C ASP A 54 -5.96 -4.95 3.35
N VAL A 55 -7.13 -4.49 3.79
CA VAL A 55 -8.24 -5.37 4.23
C VAL A 55 -8.71 -6.29 3.10
N ILE A 56 -8.82 -5.77 1.88
CA ILE A 56 -9.25 -6.58 0.72
C ILE A 56 -8.22 -7.67 0.42
N PHE A 57 -6.93 -7.36 0.52
CA PHE A 57 -5.87 -8.33 0.26
C PHE A 57 -5.75 -9.38 1.37
N GLU A 58 -5.91 -9.01 2.64
CA GLU A 58 -5.90 -9.93 3.78
C GLU A 58 -6.97 -11.05 3.65
N VAL A 59 -8.19 -10.67 3.26
CA VAL A 59 -9.29 -11.62 3.01
C VAL A 59 -8.96 -12.64 1.91
N ARG A 60 -8.18 -12.23 0.88
CA ARG A 60 -7.79 -13.14 -0.22
C ARG A 60 -6.68 -14.11 0.17
N VAL A 61 -5.82 -13.76 1.11
CA VAL A 61 -4.78 -14.67 1.62
C VAL A 61 -5.43 -15.79 2.43
N LEU A 62 -6.41 -15.47 3.28
CA LEU A 62 -7.09 -16.44 4.15
C LEU A 62 -8.04 -17.39 3.40
N THR A 63 -8.65 -16.94 2.29
CA THR A 63 -9.57 -17.78 1.49
C THR A 63 -8.86 -18.72 0.51
N LEU A 64 -7.54 -18.58 0.34
CA LEU A 64 -6.69 -19.44 -0.50
C LEU A 64 -5.77 -20.37 0.33
N SER A 65 -5.91 -20.35 1.66
CA SER A 65 -5.20 -21.20 2.63
C SER A 65 -6.06 -22.38 3.04
#